data_AF-A0A3B3DQJ9-F1
#
_entry.id   AF-A0A3B3DQJ9-F1
#
_cell.length_a   1.000
_cell.length_b   1.000
_cell.length_c   1.000
_cell.angle_alpha   90.00
_cell.angle_beta   90.00
_cell.angle_gamma   90.00
#
_symmetry.space_group_name_H-M   'P 1'
#
loop_
_entity.id
_entity.type
_entity.pdbx_description
1 polymer ?
#
loop_
_entity_poly.entity_id
_entity_poly.type
_entity_poly.pdbx_seq_one_letter_code
_entity_poly.pdbx_strand_id
1 'polypeptide(L)'
;MIKSIVQEAKVITEEEEDAEILDWELDELQAWLNTLKSKRGSTGSPTGGELHWFSGFAVPFHQEGGGPVQLTAVAGSTCEEENNTDDAEQKEENSSSPVMDRNPSPPPEAADGLETEDVDAIGDTVYSKHWLFSTLTRLIHMVTDLSEENPEAQMKLSDDDEEDLCKVWDMAMDKDVARFLQEFKAADILLGVISKSRCPRLTEICVGILGNMACFPDTCVTLSQKEDLCAVLLLLLGDADPPTLLETSRLLLTCLSHKDVCSLWLQRIRQQTSVCPNLCFIMCSSTNTDLLEKVGDLVDKLFDLDEELMKSWITAKPHNKKGDESDTPLDLTSCLLEAVKQLRSEKLNGIEIYLHIFQLITTVEEGLENFAAPNGPGKALWDFVCDIVCEDLCQQNDLEVALHEQKSTLVQAFAVLQALYRCQDQWRSRADPSTDLIWIILRLCQHHSENTEGASDEQLQALFEIASEFLADLCIHIPKEAVLDLVNKGYLTAEICVAAATSLLPTYKTSFQHLQAALSEADPELADVMRTQFPD
;
A
#
# COMPACT_ATOMS: atom_id res chain seq x y z
N MET A 1 8.69 33.36 -17.78
CA MET A 1 8.20 32.01 -17.37
C MET A 1 6.82 32.12 -16.75
N ILE A 2 6.61 32.74 -15.59
CA ILE A 2 5.24 33.09 -15.11
C ILE A 2 4.58 34.10 -16.05
N LYS A 3 5.35 35.09 -16.53
CA LYS A 3 4.98 35.93 -17.68
C LYS A 3 4.71 35.17 -19.00
N SER A 4 5.10 33.90 -19.12
CA SER A 4 4.82 33.07 -20.31
C SER A 4 3.51 32.32 -20.13
N ILE A 5 3.32 31.73 -18.94
CA ILE A 5 2.09 31.07 -18.50
C ILE A 5 0.91 32.06 -18.50
N VAL A 6 1.12 33.30 -18.07
CA VAL A 6 0.07 34.33 -18.12
C VAL A 6 -0.08 34.96 -19.50
N GLN A 7 0.96 34.93 -20.33
CA GLN A 7 0.79 35.30 -21.74
C GLN A 7 -0.04 34.25 -22.49
N GLU A 8 0.11 32.97 -22.16
CA GLU A 8 -0.76 31.88 -22.65
C GLU A 8 -2.17 31.99 -22.04
N ALA A 9 -2.31 32.33 -20.76
CA ALA A 9 -3.62 32.59 -20.13
C ALA A 9 -4.36 33.77 -20.78
N LYS A 10 -3.66 34.87 -21.09
CA LYS A 10 -4.20 36.03 -21.84
C LYS A 10 -4.58 35.71 -23.28
N VAL A 11 -4.01 34.65 -23.87
CA VAL A 11 -4.38 34.17 -25.20
C VAL A 11 -5.63 33.27 -25.15
N ILE A 12 -5.91 32.65 -24.00
CA ILE A 12 -7.06 31.77 -23.77
C ILE A 12 -8.31 32.56 -23.33
N THR A 13 -8.16 33.66 -22.60
CA THR A 13 -9.26 34.54 -22.18
C THR A 13 -9.45 35.68 -23.18
N GLU A 14 -10.41 35.58 -24.11
CA GLU A 14 -10.71 36.64 -25.10
C GLU A 14 -11.49 37.86 -24.52
N GLU A 15 -11.77 37.91 -23.22
CA GLU A 15 -12.51 39.02 -22.60
C GLU A 15 -11.57 40.05 -21.94
N GLU A 16 -11.59 41.30 -22.45
CA GLU A 16 -10.75 42.41 -21.99
C GLU A 16 -10.96 42.80 -20.51
N GLU A 17 -12.06 42.36 -19.85
CA GLU A 17 -12.34 42.67 -18.44
C GLU A 17 -11.61 41.75 -17.44
N ASP A 18 -11.25 40.51 -17.81
CA ASP A 18 -10.49 39.59 -16.94
C ASP A 18 -8.97 39.79 -17.03
N ALA A 19 -8.50 40.45 -18.09
CA ALA A 19 -7.08 40.71 -18.34
C ALA A 19 -6.45 41.70 -17.35
N GLU A 20 -7.23 42.63 -16.77
CA GLU A 20 -6.76 43.56 -15.73
C GLU A 20 -6.65 42.89 -14.35
N ILE A 21 -7.47 41.87 -14.07
CA ILE A 21 -7.42 41.09 -12.81
C ILE A 21 -6.13 40.25 -12.77
N LEU A 22 -5.78 39.62 -13.90
CA LEU A 22 -4.57 38.79 -14.04
C LEU A 22 -3.25 39.57 -13.93
N ASP A 23 -3.21 40.85 -14.31
CA ASP A 23 -1.97 41.65 -14.25
C ASP A 23 -1.64 42.11 -12.81
N TRP A 24 -2.65 42.34 -11.96
CA TRP A 24 -2.47 42.68 -10.55
C TRP A 24 -2.05 41.47 -9.72
N GLU A 25 -2.63 40.30 -9.98
CA GLU A 25 -2.31 39.04 -9.29
C GLU A 25 -0.92 38.49 -9.66
N LEU A 26 -0.42 38.76 -10.87
CA LEU A 26 0.89 38.31 -11.34
C LEU A 26 2.04 38.84 -10.47
N ASP A 27 1.97 40.12 -10.10
CA ASP A 27 3.00 40.77 -9.30
C ASP A 27 2.96 40.28 -7.85
N GLU A 28 1.78 39.95 -7.31
CA GLU A 28 1.63 39.36 -5.98
C GLU A 28 2.07 37.89 -5.93
N LEU A 29 1.73 37.07 -6.92
CA LEU A 29 2.12 35.66 -7.02
C LEU A 29 3.64 35.53 -7.26
N GLN A 30 4.20 36.40 -8.10
CA GLN A 30 5.64 36.51 -8.31
C GLN A 30 6.34 37.06 -7.06
N ALA A 31 5.75 38.02 -6.33
CA ALA A 31 6.26 38.52 -5.05
C ALA A 31 6.18 37.44 -3.95
N TRP A 32 5.14 36.62 -3.92
CA TRP A 32 4.97 35.50 -2.99
C TRP A 32 5.97 34.38 -3.26
N LEU A 33 6.16 33.97 -4.52
CA LEU A 33 7.21 33.04 -4.93
C LEU A 33 8.62 33.57 -4.63
N ASN A 34 8.84 34.88 -4.81
CA ASN A 34 10.09 35.52 -4.44
C ASN A 34 10.27 35.61 -2.92
N THR A 35 9.20 35.76 -2.15
CA THR A 35 9.19 35.76 -0.68
C THR A 35 9.50 34.36 -0.13
N LEU A 36 8.95 33.31 -0.74
CA LEU A 36 9.29 31.91 -0.44
C LEU A 36 10.76 31.60 -0.73
N LYS A 37 11.27 32.05 -1.89
CA LYS A 37 12.69 31.90 -2.25
C LYS A 37 13.62 32.71 -1.34
N SER A 38 13.20 33.89 -0.91
CA SER A 38 13.95 34.77 0.00
C SER A 38 14.00 34.23 1.44
N LYS A 39 12.92 33.61 1.93
CA LYS A 39 12.92 32.97 3.26
C LYS A 39 13.82 31.72 3.32
N ARG A 40 14.01 31.02 2.18
CA ARG A 40 14.91 29.86 2.08
C ARG A 40 16.38 30.23 1.79
N GLY A 41 16.63 31.41 1.23
CA GLY A 41 17.99 31.95 0.98
C GLY A 41 18.68 32.58 2.20
N SER A 42 18.00 32.64 3.35
CA SER A 42 18.54 33.21 4.60
C SER A 42 18.60 32.17 5.73
N THR A 43 19.15 30.99 5.46
CA THR A 43 19.71 30.13 6.52
C THR A 43 21.23 30.14 6.41
N GLY A 44 21.82 31.26 6.83
CA GLY A 44 23.10 31.16 7.53
C GLY A 44 22.86 30.32 8.79
N SER A 45 23.66 29.27 8.96
CA SER A 45 23.64 28.34 10.09
C SER A 45 23.20 28.98 11.41
N PRO A 46 22.15 28.45 12.08
CA PRO A 46 21.97 28.65 13.50
C PRO A 46 22.24 27.36 14.25
N THR A 47 23.37 27.37 14.96
CA THR A 47 23.54 26.64 16.21
C THR A 47 22.36 26.91 17.14
N GLY A 48 21.72 25.84 17.66
CA GLY A 48 20.99 25.80 18.92
C GLY A 48 19.76 26.73 19.06
N GLY A 49 18.57 26.16 18.96
CA GLY A 49 17.33 26.81 19.37
C GLY A 49 16.15 25.84 19.27
N GLU A 50 15.63 25.44 20.43
CA GLU A 50 14.55 24.47 20.65
C GLU A 50 13.23 24.90 19.98
N LEU A 51 12.58 23.96 19.29
CA LEU A 51 11.15 24.01 18.95
C LEU A 51 10.43 23.04 19.89
N HIS A 52 9.80 23.58 20.92
CA HIS A 52 8.84 22.85 21.75
C HIS A 52 7.50 22.75 21.02
N TRP A 53 7.10 21.54 20.64
CA TRP A 53 5.72 21.20 20.34
C TRP A 53 5.37 19.89 21.06
N PHE A 54 4.11 19.81 21.51
CA PHE A 54 3.41 18.74 22.24
C PHE A 54 3.41 18.78 23.78
N SER A 55 2.23 19.07 24.32
CA SER A 55 1.48 18.12 25.15
C SER A 55 0.04 18.64 25.30
N GLY A 56 -0.97 17.77 25.20
CA GLY A 56 -2.32 18.15 25.62
C GLY A 56 -3.48 17.37 25.02
N PHE A 57 -3.89 16.34 25.76
CA PHE A 57 -5.26 15.80 25.86
C PHE A 57 -5.74 14.78 24.82
N ALA A 58 -5.54 13.52 25.18
CA ALA A 58 -6.53 12.45 24.97
C ALA A 58 -7.72 12.64 25.93
N VAL A 59 -8.95 12.57 25.40
CA VAL A 59 -10.19 12.28 26.14
C VAL A 59 -11.12 11.46 25.21
N PRO A 60 -11.78 10.40 25.70
CA PRO A 60 -12.46 9.40 24.86
C PRO A 60 -13.85 9.87 24.43
N PHE A 61 -14.32 9.43 23.25
CA PHE A 61 -15.71 9.64 22.85
C PHE A 61 -16.43 8.39 22.35
N HIS A 62 -17.70 8.37 22.76
CA HIS A 62 -18.68 7.31 22.67
C HIS A 62 -19.15 7.02 21.25
N GLN A 63 -19.46 5.75 21.07
CA GLN A 63 -20.18 5.10 19.98
C GLN A 63 -21.60 5.66 19.78
N GLU A 64 -21.90 6.19 18.59
CA GLU A 64 -23.24 6.18 18.00
C GLU A 64 -23.14 5.87 16.51
N GLY A 65 -23.96 4.90 16.06
CA GLY A 65 -23.84 4.25 14.77
C GLY A 65 -24.57 4.95 13.61
N GLY A 66 -24.08 4.65 12.41
CA GLY A 66 -24.75 4.84 11.13
C GLY A 66 -24.21 3.81 10.15
N GLY A 67 -25.07 2.94 9.64
CA GLY A 67 -24.71 1.77 8.83
C GLY A 67 -24.17 2.10 7.42
N PRO A 68 -23.62 1.10 6.72
CA PRO A 68 -22.91 1.30 5.47
C PRO A 68 -23.88 1.43 4.28
N VAL A 69 -23.60 2.36 3.37
CA VAL A 69 -24.20 2.40 2.03
C VAL A 69 -23.19 1.80 1.06
N GLN A 70 -23.54 0.65 0.49
CA GLN A 70 -22.80 -0.05 -0.55
C GLN A 70 -22.89 0.69 -1.88
N LEU A 71 -21.76 0.99 -2.50
CA LEU A 71 -21.66 1.32 -3.93
C LEU A 71 -21.43 0.03 -4.71
N THR A 72 -22.40 -0.31 -5.56
CA THR A 72 -22.33 -1.43 -6.50
C THR A 72 -21.87 -0.91 -7.86
N ALA A 73 -20.79 -1.50 -8.38
CA ALA A 73 -20.36 -1.35 -9.76
C ALA A 73 -21.32 -2.09 -10.70
N VAL A 74 -21.69 -1.48 -11.82
CA VAL A 74 -22.39 -2.16 -12.92
C VAL A 74 -21.52 -2.09 -14.16
N ALA A 75 -21.18 -3.27 -14.68
CA ALA A 75 -20.52 -3.50 -15.96
C ALA A 75 -21.49 -4.16 -16.96
N GLY A 76 -21.24 -3.93 -18.25
CA GLY A 76 -21.82 -4.65 -19.40
C GLY A 76 -23.06 -3.98 -20.00
N SER A 77 -23.38 -4.06 -21.29
CA SER A 77 -22.80 -4.79 -22.43
C SER A 77 -23.47 -4.29 -23.72
N THR A 78 -22.87 -4.71 -24.84
CA THR A 78 -23.18 -4.50 -26.26
C THR A 78 -24.55 -4.97 -26.78
N CYS A 79 -25.03 -4.25 -27.81
CA CYS A 79 -25.76 -4.62 -29.04
C CYS A 79 -26.95 -5.60 -29.00
N GLU A 80 -28.08 -5.20 -29.61
CA GLU A 80 -28.84 -6.01 -30.59
C GLU A 80 -29.89 -5.17 -31.37
N GLU A 81 -30.01 -5.47 -32.66
CA GLU A 81 -30.99 -4.95 -33.64
C GLU A 81 -32.34 -5.66 -33.51
N GLU A 82 -33.47 -4.99 -33.75
CA GLU A 82 -34.67 -5.64 -34.34
C GLU A 82 -35.51 -4.67 -35.20
N ASN A 83 -35.92 -5.21 -36.37
CA ASN A 83 -36.84 -4.65 -37.38
C ASN A 83 -38.32 -4.89 -37.02
N ASN A 84 -39.22 -3.98 -37.45
CA ASN A 84 -40.48 -4.25 -38.22
C ASN A 84 -41.42 -3.02 -38.19
N THR A 85 -41.76 -2.41 -39.35
CA THR A 85 -43.02 -2.55 -40.17
C THR A 85 -44.31 -2.30 -39.39
N ASP A 86 -45.35 -1.61 -39.83
CA ASP A 86 -45.81 -0.94 -41.06
C ASP A 86 -47.02 -0.08 -40.60
N ASP A 87 -47.37 1.00 -41.30
CA ASP A 87 -48.74 1.25 -41.78
C ASP A 87 -48.87 2.61 -42.49
N ALA A 88 -49.49 2.55 -43.66
CA ALA A 88 -49.77 3.66 -44.57
C ALA A 88 -51.28 3.93 -44.60
N GLU A 89 -51.71 5.20 -44.73
CA GLU A 89 -52.74 5.63 -45.70
C GLU A 89 -52.98 7.17 -45.72
N GLN A 90 -52.67 7.76 -46.89
CA GLN A 90 -53.32 8.84 -47.69
C GLN A 90 -54.39 9.75 -46.99
N LYS A 91 -54.48 11.08 -47.20
CA LYS A 91 -54.85 11.81 -48.44
C LYS A 91 -55.20 13.30 -48.15
N GLU A 92 -55.13 14.10 -49.21
CA GLU A 92 -55.86 15.36 -49.54
C GLU A 92 -55.29 16.76 -49.23
N GLU A 93 -55.14 17.51 -50.32
CA GLU A 93 -54.85 18.94 -50.47
C GLU A 93 -56.09 19.79 -50.18
N ASN A 94 -55.98 20.93 -49.47
CA ASN A 94 -56.41 22.25 -49.98
C ASN A 94 -56.01 23.45 -49.09
N SER A 95 -55.35 24.43 -49.72
CA SER A 95 -55.38 25.88 -49.54
C SER A 95 -55.51 26.60 -48.16
N SER A 96 -54.51 27.46 -47.92
CA SER A 96 -54.57 28.88 -47.50
C SER A 96 -54.13 29.30 -46.07
N SER A 97 -52.93 29.90 -46.04
CA SER A 97 -52.41 30.96 -45.12
C SER A 97 -52.20 30.62 -43.63
N PRO A 98 -51.36 31.38 -42.87
CA PRO A 98 -50.45 32.47 -43.22
C PRO A 98 -48.97 32.19 -42.85
N VAL A 99 -48.11 33.14 -43.23
CA VAL A 99 -46.68 33.25 -42.87
C VAL A 99 -46.49 33.07 -41.36
N MET A 100 -45.70 32.08 -40.96
CA MET A 100 -45.20 31.88 -39.60
C MET A 100 -43.69 31.62 -39.68
N ASP A 101 -42.98 32.22 -38.74
CA ASP A 101 -41.54 32.48 -38.71
C ASP A 101 -40.65 31.31 -39.15
N ARG A 102 -39.87 31.53 -40.20
CA ARG A 102 -38.73 30.69 -40.54
C ARG A 102 -37.59 31.03 -39.58
N ASN A 103 -37.13 30.02 -38.85
CA ASN A 103 -35.80 30.02 -38.25
C ASN A 103 -34.78 30.46 -39.32
N PRO A 104 -33.92 31.47 -39.08
CA PRO A 104 -32.91 31.84 -40.07
C PRO A 104 -32.03 30.63 -40.39
N SER A 105 -31.70 30.47 -41.67
CA SER A 105 -30.77 29.42 -42.12
C SER A 105 -29.42 29.57 -41.40
N PRO A 106 -28.74 28.47 -41.06
CA PRO A 106 -27.39 28.53 -40.50
C PRO A 106 -26.47 29.32 -41.45
N PRO A 107 -25.44 30.02 -40.92
CA PRO A 107 -24.56 30.85 -41.73
C PRO A 107 -23.92 30.02 -42.86
N PRO A 108 -23.64 30.61 -44.02
CA PRO A 108 -22.96 29.92 -45.10
C PRO A 108 -21.59 29.45 -44.60
N GLU A 109 -21.28 28.17 -44.87
CA GLU A 109 -19.95 27.58 -44.65
C GLU A 109 -18.89 28.52 -45.23
N ALA A 110 -18.23 29.27 -44.35
CA ALA A 110 -17.00 29.95 -44.70
C ALA A 110 -15.98 28.86 -44.96
N ALA A 111 -15.68 28.65 -46.22
CA ALA A 111 -14.54 27.89 -46.66
C ALA A 111 -13.27 28.62 -46.18
N ASP A 112 -12.83 28.26 -44.98
CA ASP A 112 -11.44 28.31 -44.54
C ASP A 112 -11.25 27.12 -43.60
N GLY A 113 -10.36 26.21 -43.98
CA GLY A 113 -9.97 25.04 -43.20
C GLY A 113 -9.15 25.43 -41.97
N LEU A 114 -9.77 26.14 -41.04
CA LEU A 114 -9.35 26.15 -39.65
C LEU A 114 -10.04 24.97 -39.01
N GLU A 115 -9.28 23.90 -38.78
CA GLU A 115 -9.59 22.96 -37.71
C GLU A 115 -9.91 23.84 -36.49
N THR A 116 -11.18 23.87 -36.07
CA THR A 116 -11.51 24.33 -34.72
C THR A 116 -10.93 23.28 -33.80
N GLU A 117 -9.61 23.33 -33.58
CA GLU A 117 -8.99 22.75 -32.40
C GLU A 117 -9.87 23.21 -31.23
N ASP A 118 -10.39 22.27 -30.46
CA ASP A 118 -11.20 22.58 -29.29
C ASP A 118 -10.30 23.35 -28.31
N VAL A 119 -10.32 24.69 -28.41
CA VAL A 119 -9.27 25.58 -27.87
C VAL A 119 -9.12 25.38 -26.37
N ASP A 120 -10.22 25.06 -25.71
CA ASP A 120 -10.31 24.86 -24.27
C ASP A 120 -10.12 23.40 -23.82
N ALA A 121 -10.09 22.41 -24.73
CA ALA A 121 -9.89 21.02 -24.36
C ALA A 121 -8.43 20.72 -23.96
N ILE A 122 -8.23 19.97 -22.87
CA ILE A 122 -6.90 19.48 -22.46
C ILE A 122 -6.55 18.23 -23.28
N GLY A 123 -5.62 18.36 -24.23
CA GLY A 123 -5.24 17.24 -25.10
C GLY A 123 -6.45 16.72 -25.90
N ASP A 124 -6.64 15.40 -25.91
CA ASP A 124 -7.79 14.76 -26.56
C ASP A 124 -8.99 14.56 -25.61
N THR A 125 -8.97 15.17 -24.43
CA THR A 125 -10.01 15.00 -23.41
C THR A 125 -11.13 16.02 -23.56
N VAL A 126 -12.28 15.76 -22.92
CA VAL A 126 -13.40 16.70 -22.82
C VAL A 126 -13.21 17.74 -21.71
N TYR A 127 -12.06 17.73 -21.02
CA TYR A 127 -11.82 18.56 -19.86
C TYR A 127 -11.38 19.98 -20.26
N SER A 128 -11.97 20.98 -19.61
CA SER A 128 -11.68 22.40 -19.85
C SER A 128 -10.39 22.86 -19.17
N LYS A 129 -9.47 23.44 -19.97
CA LYS A 129 -8.25 24.12 -19.52
C LYS A 129 -8.60 25.29 -18.62
N HIS A 130 -9.56 26.12 -19.04
CA HIS A 130 -9.98 27.31 -18.33
C HIS A 130 -10.54 26.96 -16.96
N TRP A 131 -11.47 26.01 -16.87
CA TRP A 131 -12.06 25.60 -15.60
C TRP A 131 -11.00 25.05 -14.63
N LEU A 132 -10.09 24.21 -15.12
CA LEU A 132 -9.01 23.66 -14.31
C LEU A 132 -8.07 24.77 -13.80
N PHE A 133 -7.72 25.71 -14.68
CA PHE A 133 -6.87 26.85 -14.32
C PHE A 133 -7.54 27.75 -13.28
N SER A 134 -8.81 28.13 -13.48
CA SER A 134 -9.57 28.92 -12.51
C SER A 134 -9.60 28.23 -11.14
N THR A 135 -9.75 26.91 -11.10
CA THR A 135 -9.76 26.13 -9.86
C THR A 135 -8.41 26.15 -9.15
N LEU A 136 -7.29 25.98 -9.88
CA LEU A 136 -5.95 26.11 -9.31
C LEU A 136 -5.65 27.53 -8.83
N THR A 137 -6.13 28.57 -9.53
CA THR A 137 -5.96 29.96 -9.10
C THR A 137 -6.71 30.22 -7.79
N ARG A 138 -7.96 29.75 -7.65
CA ARG A 138 -8.69 29.81 -6.36
C ARG A 138 -7.92 29.14 -5.23
N LEU A 139 -7.29 28.00 -5.51
CA LEU A 139 -6.45 27.29 -4.53
C LEU A 139 -5.24 28.14 -4.09
N ILE A 140 -4.65 28.94 -4.98
CA ILE A 140 -3.56 29.87 -4.64
C ILE A 140 -4.04 30.98 -3.71
N HIS A 141 -5.22 31.56 -3.96
CA HIS A 141 -5.83 32.57 -3.08
C HIS A 141 -6.07 32.02 -1.69
N MET A 142 -6.63 30.80 -1.62
CA MET A 142 -6.84 30.10 -0.35
C MET A 142 -5.54 30.01 0.46
N VAL A 143 -4.39 29.72 -0.16
CA VAL A 143 -3.09 29.63 0.52
C VAL A 143 -2.46 30.97 0.88
N THR A 144 -2.88 32.03 0.22
CA THR A 144 -2.40 33.40 0.44
C THR A 144 -3.11 34.02 1.64
N ASP A 145 -4.43 33.85 1.73
CA ASP A 145 -5.26 34.33 2.83
C ASP A 145 -4.90 33.64 4.17
N LEU A 146 -4.43 32.38 4.13
CA LEU A 146 -3.91 31.64 5.29
C LEU A 146 -2.70 32.30 5.97
N SER A 147 -2.03 33.27 5.31
CA SER A 147 -0.86 33.94 5.88
C SER A 147 -1.20 35.06 6.87
N GLU A 148 -2.44 35.54 6.91
CA GLU A 148 -2.76 36.82 7.57
C GLU A 148 -3.82 36.73 8.68
N GLU A 149 -4.71 35.73 8.67
CA GLU A 149 -5.87 35.71 9.57
C GLU A 149 -5.84 34.58 10.62
N ASN A 150 -5.83 35.03 11.87
CA ASN A 150 -6.19 34.33 13.12
C ASN A 150 -5.77 32.83 13.26
N PRO A 151 -4.64 32.53 13.93
CA PRO A 151 -4.10 31.17 14.07
C PRO A 151 -4.93 30.21 14.94
N GLU A 152 -6.11 30.59 15.42
CA GLU A 152 -7.02 29.72 16.19
C GLU A 152 -8.28 29.30 15.41
N ALA A 153 -8.53 29.86 14.22
CA ALA A 153 -9.67 29.45 13.39
C ALA A 153 -9.37 28.10 12.72
N GLN A 154 -10.27 27.11 12.87
CA GLN A 154 -10.23 25.89 12.08
C GLN A 154 -10.47 26.25 10.62
N MET A 155 -9.48 25.95 9.76
CA MET A 155 -9.62 26.04 8.32
C MET A 155 -10.69 25.02 7.87
N LYS A 156 -11.78 25.50 7.30
CA LYS A 156 -12.84 24.65 6.74
C LYS A 156 -12.85 24.80 5.23
N LEU A 157 -12.68 23.69 4.52
CA LEU A 157 -12.89 23.63 3.07
C LEU A 157 -14.39 23.77 2.80
N SER A 158 -14.78 24.63 1.85
CA SER A 158 -16.18 24.74 1.45
C SER A 158 -16.59 23.51 0.65
N ASP A 159 -17.86 23.12 0.71
CA ASP A 159 -18.35 21.94 -0.01
C ASP A 159 -18.15 22.10 -1.54
N ASP A 160 -18.32 23.32 -2.06
CA ASP A 160 -18.11 23.64 -3.48
C ASP A 160 -16.62 23.52 -3.89
N ASP A 161 -15.70 24.04 -3.07
CA ASP A 161 -14.26 23.91 -3.32
C ASP A 161 -13.78 22.47 -3.18
N GLU A 162 -14.33 21.71 -2.23
CA GLU A 162 -14.03 20.29 -2.10
C GLU A 162 -14.47 19.51 -3.33
N GLU A 163 -15.70 19.73 -3.82
CA GLU A 163 -16.23 19.04 -5.00
C GLU A 163 -15.38 19.34 -6.23
N ASP A 164 -15.02 20.61 -6.45
CA ASP A 164 -14.19 21.01 -7.58
C ASP A 164 -12.77 20.43 -7.49
N LEU A 165 -12.15 20.43 -6.31
CA LEU A 165 -10.82 19.84 -6.13
C LEU A 165 -10.84 18.31 -6.24
N CYS A 166 -11.92 17.64 -5.84
CA CYS A 166 -12.09 16.20 -6.07
C CYS A 166 -12.21 15.89 -7.57
N LYS A 167 -12.91 16.72 -8.35
CA LYS A 167 -12.91 16.59 -9.82
C LYS A 167 -11.50 16.75 -10.39
N VAL A 168 -10.70 17.70 -9.89
CA VAL A 168 -9.29 17.84 -10.31
C VAL A 168 -8.49 16.58 -9.98
N TRP A 169 -8.71 15.99 -8.81
CA TRP A 169 -8.08 14.73 -8.42
C TRP A 169 -8.46 13.60 -9.38
N ASP A 170 -9.75 13.41 -9.68
CA ASP A 170 -10.22 12.40 -10.64
C ASP A 170 -9.62 12.63 -12.04
N MET A 171 -9.63 13.88 -12.51
CA MET A 171 -9.07 14.27 -13.80
C MET A 171 -7.56 14.02 -13.90
N ALA A 172 -6.81 14.17 -12.81
CA ALA A 172 -5.36 13.93 -12.80
C ALA A 172 -4.96 12.48 -13.07
N MET A 173 -5.93 11.54 -13.10
CA MET A 173 -5.71 10.17 -13.56
C MET A 173 -5.59 10.06 -15.09
N ASP A 174 -5.95 11.11 -15.84
CA ASP A 174 -5.74 11.20 -17.27
C ASP A 174 -4.33 11.72 -17.60
N LYS A 175 -3.71 11.12 -18.63
CA LYS A 175 -2.33 11.41 -19.01
C LYS A 175 -2.13 12.84 -19.52
N ASP A 176 -3.08 13.36 -20.29
CA ASP A 176 -2.96 14.69 -20.87
C ASP A 176 -3.24 15.76 -19.81
N VAL A 177 -4.17 15.48 -18.90
CA VAL A 177 -4.39 16.34 -17.71
C VAL A 177 -3.17 16.35 -16.80
N ALA A 178 -2.56 15.21 -16.49
CA ALA A 178 -1.37 15.16 -15.63
C ALA A 178 -0.19 15.94 -16.23
N ARG A 179 0.00 15.86 -17.55
CA ARG A 179 1.00 16.67 -18.26
C ARG A 179 0.67 18.15 -18.22
N PHE A 180 -0.58 18.51 -18.45
CA PHE A 180 -1.04 19.89 -18.34
C PHE A 180 -0.79 20.43 -16.92
N LEU A 181 -1.20 19.72 -15.87
CA LEU A 181 -0.92 20.08 -14.47
C LEU A 181 0.58 20.28 -14.22
N GLN A 182 1.43 19.44 -14.81
CA GLN A 182 2.89 19.59 -14.72
C GLN A 182 3.39 20.86 -15.42
N GLU A 183 2.93 21.16 -16.64
CA GLU A 183 3.30 22.36 -17.41
C GLU A 183 2.95 23.64 -16.64
N PHE A 184 1.80 23.64 -15.97
CA PHE A 184 1.32 24.74 -15.12
C PHE A 184 1.92 24.76 -13.72
N LYS A 185 2.88 23.87 -13.42
CA LYS A 185 3.58 23.78 -12.13
C LYS A 185 2.62 23.56 -10.96
N ALA A 186 1.54 22.80 -11.16
CA ALA A 186 0.58 22.45 -10.11
C ALA A 186 1.28 21.89 -8.87
N ALA A 187 2.35 21.11 -9.03
CA ALA A 187 3.14 20.59 -7.91
C ALA A 187 3.72 21.66 -6.98
N ASP A 188 4.11 22.83 -7.47
CA ASP A 188 4.59 23.93 -6.62
C ASP A 188 3.44 24.59 -5.85
N ILE A 189 2.26 24.70 -6.49
CA ILE A 189 1.03 25.21 -5.87
C ILE A 189 0.60 24.27 -4.75
N LEU A 190 0.45 22.98 -5.05
CA LEU A 190 0.05 21.94 -4.12
C LEU A 190 1.02 21.83 -2.94
N LEU A 191 2.33 21.92 -3.17
CA LEU A 191 3.32 21.99 -2.09
C LEU A 191 3.07 23.19 -1.17
N GLY A 192 2.74 24.35 -1.74
CA GLY A 192 2.38 25.55 -0.99
C GLY A 192 1.15 25.35 -0.11
N VAL A 193 0.14 24.65 -0.63
CA VAL A 193 -1.08 24.28 0.11
C VAL A 193 -0.75 23.33 1.24
N ILE A 194 -0.11 22.20 0.93
CA ILE A 194 0.26 21.15 1.90
C ILE A 194 1.07 21.73 3.06
N SER A 195 2.01 22.63 2.78
CA SER A 195 2.89 23.22 3.79
C SER A 195 2.18 24.19 4.75
N LYS A 196 0.97 24.66 4.43
CA LYS A 196 0.25 25.67 5.22
C LYS A 196 -1.14 25.25 5.66
N SER A 197 -1.74 24.28 4.97
CA SER A 197 -3.10 23.82 5.22
C SER A 197 -3.21 23.30 6.65
N ARG A 198 -4.34 23.65 7.29
CA ARG A 198 -4.79 23.05 8.55
C ARG A 198 -6.06 22.24 8.38
N CYS A 199 -6.47 22.04 7.12
CA CYS A 199 -7.61 21.24 6.73
C CYS A 199 -7.07 19.90 6.21
N PRO A 200 -7.22 18.80 6.98
CA PRO A 200 -6.70 17.49 6.58
C PRO A 200 -7.24 17.04 5.22
N ARG A 201 -8.54 17.23 4.97
CA ARG A 201 -9.19 16.91 3.69
C ARG A 201 -8.54 17.63 2.49
N LEU A 202 -8.19 18.91 2.65
CA LEU A 202 -7.50 19.65 1.59
C LEU A 202 -6.08 19.11 1.34
N THR A 203 -5.36 18.78 2.42
CA THR A 203 -4.03 18.17 2.33
C THR A 203 -4.09 16.82 1.63
N GLU A 204 -5.04 15.97 2.03
CA GLU A 204 -5.35 14.68 1.41
C GLU A 204 -5.56 14.85 -0.10
N ILE A 205 -6.48 15.72 -0.52
CA ILE A 205 -6.78 15.95 -1.95
C ILE A 205 -5.53 16.43 -2.71
N CYS A 206 -4.73 17.33 -2.13
CA CYS A 206 -3.50 17.79 -2.77
C CYS A 206 -2.48 16.67 -2.96
N VAL A 207 -2.31 15.80 -1.96
CA VAL A 207 -1.43 14.64 -2.04
C VAL A 207 -1.98 13.61 -3.04
N GLY A 208 -3.30 13.42 -3.07
CA GLY A 208 -3.99 12.55 -4.02
C GLY A 208 -3.79 12.96 -5.48
N ILE A 209 -3.91 14.25 -5.78
CA ILE A 209 -3.60 14.82 -7.10
C ILE A 209 -2.14 14.53 -7.49
N LEU A 210 -1.18 14.79 -6.58
CA LEU A 210 0.23 14.47 -6.80
C LEU A 210 0.46 12.97 -7.03
N GLY A 211 -0.24 12.12 -6.28
CA GLY A 211 -0.25 10.67 -6.42
C GLY A 211 -0.70 10.22 -7.80
N ASN A 212 -1.79 10.78 -8.33
CA ASN A 212 -2.29 10.46 -9.67
C ASN A 212 -1.32 10.94 -10.76
N MET A 213 -0.79 12.16 -10.60
CA MET A 213 0.25 12.68 -11.49
C MET A 213 1.49 11.78 -11.52
N ALA A 214 1.91 11.24 -10.37
CA ALA A 214 3.10 10.38 -10.26
C ALA A 214 2.94 9.00 -10.92
N CYS A 215 1.73 8.58 -11.31
CA CYS A 215 1.51 7.35 -12.09
C CYS A 215 2.09 7.44 -13.52
N PHE A 216 2.42 8.64 -14.00
CA PHE A 216 3.00 8.85 -15.32
C PHE A 216 4.53 9.05 -15.23
N PRO A 217 5.35 8.29 -15.99
CA PRO A 217 6.81 8.30 -15.84
C PRO A 217 7.47 9.70 -15.88
N ASP A 218 7.15 10.52 -16.88
CA ASP A 218 7.73 11.85 -17.05
C ASP A 218 7.39 12.78 -15.88
N THR A 219 6.17 12.65 -15.38
CA THR A 219 5.67 13.43 -14.25
C THR A 219 6.25 12.94 -12.93
N CYS A 220 6.34 11.63 -12.73
CA CYS A 220 7.03 11.03 -11.60
C CYS A 220 8.49 11.52 -11.50
N VAL A 221 9.22 11.54 -12.62
CA VAL A 221 10.59 12.07 -12.70
C VAL A 221 10.63 13.54 -12.31
N THR A 222 9.74 14.36 -12.87
CA THR A 222 9.68 15.80 -12.61
C THR A 222 9.36 16.11 -11.15
N LEU A 223 8.37 15.42 -10.56
CA LEU A 223 8.02 15.54 -9.15
C LEU A 223 9.18 15.14 -8.25
N SER A 224 9.84 14.03 -8.57
CA SER A 224 10.97 13.49 -7.79
C SER A 224 12.21 14.39 -7.81
N GLN A 225 12.35 15.29 -8.78
CA GLN A 225 13.45 16.27 -8.81
C GLN A 225 13.21 17.45 -7.87
N LYS A 226 11.99 17.64 -7.36
CA LYS A 226 11.65 18.73 -6.43
C LYS A 226 12.01 18.33 -5.00
N GLU A 227 13.21 18.69 -4.56
CA GLU A 227 13.75 18.31 -3.23
C GLU A 227 12.82 18.71 -2.08
N ASP A 228 12.28 19.93 -2.10
CA ASP A 228 11.40 20.40 -1.02
C ASP A 228 10.08 19.65 -0.98
N LEU A 229 9.51 19.33 -2.15
CA LEU A 229 8.30 18.51 -2.23
C LEU A 229 8.57 17.14 -1.62
N CYS A 230 9.67 16.50 -2.02
CA CYS A 230 10.03 15.19 -1.49
C CYS A 230 10.23 15.23 0.04
N ALA A 231 10.90 16.27 0.56
CA ALA A 231 11.10 16.43 1.99
C ALA A 231 9.78 16.59 2.75
N VAL A 232 8.85 17.41 2.23
CA VAL A 232 7.53 17.60 2.85
C VAL A 232 6.71 16.31 2.79
N LEU A 233 6.71 15.58 1.67
CA LEU A 233 5.99 14.30 1.55
C LEU A 233 6.50 13.25 2.55
N LEU A 234 7.81 13.18 2.80
CA LEU A 234 8.35 12.27 3.83
C LEU A 234 8.01 12.71 5.26
N LEU A 235 7.87 14.02 5.49
CA LEU A 235 7.41 14.56 6.78
C LEU A 235 5.92 14.30 7.01
N LEU A 236 5.09 14.27 5.96
CA LEU A 236 3.66 13.97 6.05
C LEU A 236 3.35 12.58 6.61
N LEU A 237 4.29 11.64 6.59
CA LEU A 237 4.14 10.36 7.29
C LEU A 237 3.92 10.52 8.81
N GLY A 238 4.21 11.69 9.37
CA GLY A 238 3.94 12.03 10.77
C GLY A 238 2.62 12.80 10.98
N ASP A 239 1.77 12.91 9.96
CA ASP A 239 0.43 13.51 10.11
C ASP A 239 -0.48 12.64 10.98
N ALA A 240 -1.54 13.23 11.53
CA ALA A 240 -2.51 12.53 12.36
C ALA A 240 -3.71 11.99 11.56
N ASP A 241 -3.91 12.47 10.33
CA ASP A 241 -5.05 12.15 9.49
C ASP A 241 -4.84 10.88 8.64
N PRO A 242 -5.62 9.79 8.87
CA PRO A 242 -5.41 8.53 8.15
C PRO A 242 -5.55 8.62 6.63
N PRO A 243 -6.54 9.34 6.05
CA PRO A 243 -6.62 9.53 4.61
C PRO A 243 -5.38 10.21 4.01
N THR A 244 -4.87 11.27 4.65
CA THR A 244 -3.63 11.94 4.21
C THR A 244 -2.42 10.99 4.24
N LEU A 245 -2.29 10.19 5.30
CA LEU A 245 -1.25 9.18 5.42
C LEU A 245 -1.35 8.09 4.35
N LEU A 246 -2.57 7.67 4.01
CA LEU A 246 -2.83 6.67 2.98
C LEU A 246 -2.39 7.17 1.61
N GLU A 247 -2.81 8.39 1.23
CA GLU A 247 -2.41 8.99 -0.06
C GLU A 247 -0.91 9.27 -0.13
N THR A 248 -0.31 9.70 0.99
CA THR A 248 1.15 9.88 1.09
C THR A 248 1.86 8.56 0.86
N SER A 249 1.41 7.48 1.50
CA SER A 249 2.00 6.14 1.35
C SER A 249 1.84 5.61 -0.07
N ARG A 250 0.68 5.82 -0.70
CA ARG A 250 0.41 5.48 -2.11
C ARG A 250 1.34 6.21 -3.07
N LEU A 251 1.53 7.51 -2.88
CA LEU A 251 2.44 8.31 -3.71
C LEU A 251 3.89 7.84 -3.56
N LEU A 252 4.36 7.59 -2.34
CA LEU A 252 5.71 7.08 -2.10
C LEU A 252 5.91 5.70 -2.74
N LEU A 253 4.95 4.78 -2.61
CA LEU A 253 5.00 3.46 -3.24
C LEU A 253 5.05 3.57 -4.77
N THR A 254 4.25 4.47 -5.35
CA THR A 254 4.25 4.74 -6.79
C THR A 254 5.62 5.20 -7.26
N CYS A 255 6.22 6.17 -6.56
CA CYS A 255 7.56 6.66 -6.82
C CYS A 255 8.64 5.56 -6.71
N LEU A 256 8.61 4.75 -5.64
CA LEU A 256 9.57 3.65 -5.45
C LEU A 256 9.44 2.56 -6.52
N SER A 257 8.26 2.40 -7.10
CA SER A 257 7.99 1.44 -8.18
C SER A 257 8.51 1.92 -9.54
N HIS A 258 8.81 3.21 -9.71
CA HIS A 258 9.38 3.75 -10.93
C HIS A 258 10.91 3.65 -10.94
N LYS A 259 11.44 2.86 -11.88
CA LYS A 259 12.89 2.56 -12.00
C LYS A 259 13.79 3.79 -12.08
N ASP A 260 13.35 4.86 -12.75
CA ASP A 260 14.16 6.05 -13.00
C ASP A 260 14.36 6.93 -11.75
N VAL A 261 13.48 6.81 -10.75
CA VAL A 261 13.50 7.64 -9.53
C VAL A 261 13.62 6.82 -8.24
N CYS A 262 13.46 5.51 -8.30
CA CYS A 262 13.53 4.59 -7.17
C CYS A 262 14.78 4.82 -6.31
N SER A 263 15.97 4.85 -6.93
CA SER A 263 17.25 5.05 -6.22
C SER A 263 17.33 6.40 -5.50
N LEU A 264 16.75 7.44 -6.10
CA LEU A 264 16.70 8.79 -5.53
C LEU A 264 15.76 8.84 -4.31
N TRP A 265 14.61 8.17 -4.38
CA TRP A 265 13.70 8.07 -3.23
C TRP A 265 14.28 7.25 -2.09
N LEU A 266 14.92 6.11 -2.37
CA LEU A 266 15.65 5.33 -1.36
C LEU A 266 16.71 6.17 -0.66
N GLN A 267 17.49 6.95 -1.43
CA GLN A 267 18.48 7.87 -0.85
C GLN A 267 17.83 8.88 0.11
N ARG A 268 16.70 9.49 -0.27
CA ARG A 268 16.02 10.48 0.57
C ARG A 268 15.40 9.85 1.81
N ILE A 269 14.81 8.66 1.69
CA ILE A 269 14.27 7.90 2.83
C ILE A 269 15.36 7.57 3.83
N ARG A 270 16.55 7.14 3.38
CA ARG A 270 17.72 6.92 4.25
C ARG A 270 18.15 8.21 4.99
N GLN A 271 18.04 9.36 4.34
CA GLN A 271 18.42 10.65 4.93
C GLN A 271 17.37 11.17 5.92
N GLN A 272 16.10 10.85 5.72
CA GLN A 272 15.01 11.31 6.55
C GLN A 272 14.76 10.34 7.73
N THR A 273 15.41 10.63 8.86
CA THR A 273 15.39 9.76 10.05
C THR A 273 14.01 9.60 10.70
N SER A 274 13.04 10.48 10.39
CA SER A 274 11.67 10.38 10.91
C SER A 274 10.82 9.30 10.22
N VAL A 275 11.21 8.81 9.02
CA VAL A 275 10.39 7.88 8.24
C VAL A 275 10.10 6.60 9.01
N CYS A 276 11.15 5.92 9.50
CA CYS A 276 10.98 4.66 10.23
C CYS A 276 10.12 4.82 11.50
N PRO A 277 10.41 5.76 12.42
CA PRO A 277 9.55 6.01 13.58
C PRO A 277 8.09 6.31 13.23
N ASN A 278 7.84 7.08 12.17
CA ASN A 278 6.50 7.42 11.72
C ASN A 278 5.75 6.18 11.18
N LEU A 279 6.39 5.38 10.32
CA LEU A 279 5.80 4.14 9.82
C LEU A 279 5.55 3.13 10.97
N CYS A 280 6.48 3.00 11.91
CA CYS A 280 6.27 2.20 13.11
C CYS A 280 5.07 2.70 13.91
N PHE A 281 4.94 4.01 14.11
CA PHE A 281 3.80 4.60 14.82
C PHE A 281 2.48 4.27 14.11
N ILE A 282 2.40 4.42 12.78
CA ILE A 282 1.19 4.09 12.02
C ILE A 282 0.82 2.61 12.20
N MET A 283 1.79 1.71 12.00
CA MET A 283 1.59 0.26 12.15
C MET A 283 1.17 -0.15 13.57
N CYS A 284 1.68 0.53 14.60
CA CYS A 284 1.36 0.24 15.99
C CYS A 284 0.03 0.89 16.48
N SER A 285 -0.46 1.95 15.84
CA SER A 285 -1.55 2.78 16.39
C SER A 285 -2.81 2.89 15.53
N SER A 286 -2.74 2.59 14.24
CA SER A 286 -3.88 2.69 13.34
C SER A 286 -4.84 1.51 13.49
N THR A 287 -6.14 1.80 13.49
CA THR A 287 -7.20 0.80 13.29
C THR A 287 -7.79 0.84 11.87
N ASN A 288 -7.28 1.72 10.99
CA ASN A 288 -7.69 1.78 9.61
C ASN A 288 -6.94 0.71 8.80
N THR A 289 -7.65 -0.32 8.37
CA THR A 289 -7.06 -1.48 7.69
C THR A 289 -6.61 -1.18 6.26
N ASP A 290 -7.23 -0.23 5.55
CA ASP A 290 -6.74 0.26 4.24
C ASP A 290 -5.38 0.96 4.39
N LEU A 291 -5.22 1.77 5.43
CA LEU A 291 -3.95 2.44 5.72
C LEU A 291 -2.87 1.42 6.12
N LEU A 292 -3.19 0.45 6.97
CA LEU A 292 -2.23 -0.59 7.36
C LEU A 292 -1.78 -1.42 6.16
N GLU A 293 -2.71 -1.83 5.29
CA GLU A 293 -2.38 -2.54 4.05
C GLU A 293 -1.43 -1.68 3.17
N LYS A 294 -1.74 -0.39 3.00
CA LYS A 294 -0.90 0.50 2.16
C LYS A 294 0.48 0.78 2.76
N VAL A 295 0.58 0.91 4.08
CA VAL A 295 1.86 1.06 4.78
C VAL A 295 2.66 -0.24 4.72
N GLY A 296 1.99 -1.40 4.83
CA GLY A 296 2.57 -2.71 4.59
C GLY A 296 3.22 -2.77 3.20
N ASP A 297 2.48 -2.44 2.14
CA ASP A 297 3.02 -2.42 0.76
C ASP A 297 4.28 -1.55 0.65
N LEU A 298 4.27 -0.38 1.29
CA LEU A 298 5.39 0.54 1.27
C LEU A 298 6.62 -0.04 1.98
N VAL A 299 6.45 -0.63 3.17
CA VAL A 299 7.54 -1.24 3.94
C VAL A 299 8.09 -2.46 3.23
N ASP A 300 7.20 -3.32 2.74
CA ASP A 300 7.56 -4.50 1.93
C ASP A 300 8.41 -4.10 0.74
N LYS A 301 7.96 -3.10 -0.02
CA LYS A 301 8.70 -2.62 -1.18
C LYS A 301 10.06 -2.04 -0.81
N LEU A 302 10.16 -1.33 0.30
CA LEU A 302 11.43 -0.78 0.78
C LEU A 302 12.43 -1.87 1.13
N PHE A 303 11.97 -2.96 1.78
CA PHE A 303 12.85 -4.05 2.20
C PHE A 303 13.27 -4.93 1.01
N ASP A 304 12.36 -5.18 0.07
CA ASP A 304 12.65 -5.84 -1.21
C ASP A 304 13.73 -5.10 -2.03
N LEU A 305 13.70 -3.76 -2.00
CA LEU A 305 14.64 -2.93 -2.75
C LEU A 305 15.99 -2.71 -2.05
N ASP A 306 16.06 -2.82 -0.72
CA ASP A 306 17.17 -2.30 0.07
C ASP A 306 17.38 -3.03 1.40
N GLU A 307 18.08 -4.16 1.35
CA GLU A 307 18.43 -4.98 2.52
C GLU A 307 19.18 -4.20 3.61
N GLU A 308 20.05 -3.25 3.23
CA GLU A 308 20.82 -2.45 4.19
C GLU A 308 19.95 -1.42 4.93
N LEU A 309 18.93 -0.86 4.25
CA LEU A 309 17.91 -0.05 4.91
C LEU A 309 17.13 -0.90 5.92
N MET A 310 16.69 -2.10 5.53
CA MET A 310 15.99 -3.04 6.42
C MET A 310 16.81 -3.34 7.68
N LYS A 311 18.08 -3.76 7.53
CA LYS A 311 19.00 -4.00 8.66
C LYS A 311 19.15 -2.77 9.55
N SER A 312 19.29 -1.58 8.95
CA SER A 312 19.42 -0.34 9.71
C SER A 312 18.17 -0.03 10.55
N TRP A 313 16.98 -0.39 10.07
CA TRP A 313 15.73 -0.18 10.79
C TRP A 313 15.52 -1.22 11.90
N ILE A 314 15.85 -2.49 11.65
CA ILE A 314 15.79 -3.56 12.67
C ILE A 314 16.75 -3.25 13.84
N THR A 315 17.94 -2.73 13.54
CA THR A 315 18.98 -2.45 14.54
C THR A 315 18.87 -1.05 15.16
N ALA A 316 17.97 -0.20 14.66
CA ALA A 316 17.78 1.15 15.14
C ALA A 316 17.37 1.12 16.62
N LYS A 317 18.31 1.48 17.50
CA LYS A 317 18.00 1.51 18.92
C LYS A 317 17.09 2.70 19.22
N PRO A 318 16.11 2.50 20.11
CA PRO A 318 15.51 3.56 20.91
C PRO A 318 16.49 4.69 21.23
N HIS A 319 16.35 5.86 20.61
CA HIS A 319 17.08 7.04 21.07
C HIS A 319 16.56 7.36 22.48
N ASN A 320 17.33 6.96 23.50
CA ASN A 320 17.09 7.30 24.90
C ASN A 320 17.15 8.83 25.05
N LYS A 321 16.04 9.52 24.79
CA LYS A 321 15.80 10.83 25.39
C LYS A 321 15.59 10.57 26.87
N LYS A 322 16.62 10.87 27.67
CA LYS A 322 16.49 10.97 29.13
C LYS A 322 15.42 12.02 29.42
N GLY A 323 14.20 11.64 29.77
CA GLY A 323 13.18 12.62 30.15
C GLY A 323 11.77 12.10 30.35
N ASP A 324 11.21 11.35 29.39
CA ASP A 324 9.80 10.95 29.42
C ASP A 324 9.64 9.44 29.62
N GLU A 325 8.98 9.07 30.71
CA GLU A 325 8.64 7.68 31.06
C GLU A 325 7.51 7.09 30.19
N SER A 326 7.00 7.81 29.18
CA SER A 326 5.90 7.33 28.30
C SER A 326 6.34 6.84 26.91
N ASP A 327 7.46 7.33 26.38
CA ASP A 327 7.85 7.05 24.99
C ASP A 327 8.89 5.94 24.94
N THR A 328 8.43 4.71 25.15
CA THR A 328 9.24 3.53 24.83
C THR A 328 9.38 3.50 23.31
N PRO A 329 10.60 3.62 22.74
CA PRO A 329 10.70 3.74 21.30
C PRO A 329 10.26 2.45 20.63
N LEU A 330 9.47 2.61 19.58
CA LEU A 330 8.76 1.52 18.92
C LEU A 330 9.76 0.60 18.22
N ASP A 331 9.70 -0.68 18.57
CA ASP A 331 10.44 -1.75 17.90
C ASP A 331 9.72 -2.11 16.60
N LEU A 332 10.44 -2.04 15.46
CA LEU A 332 9.89 -2.26 14.13
C LEU A 332 9.17 -3.61 14.02
N THR A 333 9.83 -4.68 14.46
CA THR A 333 9.31 -6.06 14.40
C THR A 333 8.06 -6.24 15.24
N SER A 334 7.97 -5.54 16.37
CA SER A 334 6.76 -5.51 17.21
C SER A 334 5.64 -4.71 16.56
N CYS A 335 5.94 -3.58 15.89
CA CYS A 335 4.91 -2.83 15.17
C CYS A 335 4.38 -3.56 13.94
N LEU A 336 5.24 -4.26 13.20
CA LEU A 336 4.80 -5.16 12.13
C LEU A 336 3.84 -6.24 12.66
N LEU A 337 4.18 -6.82 13.82
CA LEU A 337 3.33 -7.85 14.45
C LEU A 337 2.00 -7.27 14.93
N GLU A 338 1.97 -6.04 15.42
CA GLU A 338 0.73 -5.39 15.83
C GLU A 338 -0.16 -5.09 14.61
N ALA A 339 0.40 -4.52 13.54
CA ALA A 339 -0.35 -4.22 12.32
C ALA A 339 -0.99 -5.46 11.70
N VAL A 340 -0.25 -6.56 11.58
CA VAL A 340 -0.79 -7.79 10.98
C VAL A 340 -1.89 -8.43 11.84
N LYS A 341 -1.83 -8.30 13.18
CA LYS A 341 -2.91 -8.75 14.06
C LYS A 341 -4.20 -7.98 13.81
N GLN A 342 -4.11 -6.67 13.58
CA GLN A 342 -5.28 -5.86 13.27
C GLN A 342 -5.84 -6.17 11.88
N LEU A 343 -4.99 -6.51 10.91
CA LEU A 343 -5.44 -6.97 9.60
C LEU A 343 -6.14 -8.33 9.65
N ARG A 344 -5.68 -9.26 10.49
CA ARG A 344 -6.24 -10.62 10.60
C ARG A 344 -7.75 -10.62 10.84
N SER A 345 -8.26 -9.67 11.63
CA SER A 345 -9.70 -9.60 11.93
C SER A 345 -10.59 -9.17 10.77
N GLU A 346 -10.03 -8.55 9.72
CA GLU A 346 -10.84 -7.89 8.68
C GLU A 346 -10.45 -8.23 7.24
N LYS A 347 -9.16 -8.46 6.94
CA LYS A 347 -8.63 -8.62 5.58
C LYS A 347 -7.48 -9.62 5.51
N LEU A 348 -7.78 -10.86 5.13
CA LEU A 348 -6.77 -11.92 4.99
C LEU A 348 -5.73 -11.62 3.89
N ASN A 349 -6.12 -10.96 2.79
CA ASN A 349 -5.17 -10.62 1.71
C ASN A 349 -4.04 -9.68 2.19
N GLY A 350 -4.33 -8.80 3.15
CA GLY A 350 -3.31 -7.91 3.72
C GLY A 350 -2.25 -8.66 4.54
N ILE A 351 -2.53 -9.88 5.00
CA ILE A 351 -1.61 -10.69 5.80
C ILE A 351 -0.41 -11.15 4.97
N GLU A 352 -0.62 -11.47 3.70
CA GLU A 352 0.46 -11.89 2.79
C GLU A 352 1.60 -10.86 2.75
N ILE A 353 1.27 -9.57 2.65
CA ILE A 353 2.26 -8.48 2.63
C ILE A 353 3.14 -8.53 3.89
N TYR A 354 2.54 -8.69 5.06
CA TYR A 354 3.28 -8.73 6.32
C TYR A 354 4.07 -10.02 6.51
N LEU A 355 3.54 -11.16 6.06
CA LEU A 355 4.27 -12.43 6.06
C LEU A 355 5.49 -12.36 5.15
N HIS A 356 5.39 -11.71 4.00
CA HIS A 356 6.53 -11.46 3.13
C HIS A 356 7.56 -10.55 3.81
N ILE A 357 7.15 -9.46 4.47
CA ILE A 357 8.06 -8.62 5.28
C ILE A 357 8.78 -9.47 6.33
N PHE A 358 8.06 -10.31 7.08
CA PHE A 358 8.68 -11.18 8.08
C PHE A 358 9.63 -12.20 7.45
N GLN A 359 9.29 -12.76 6.29
CA GLN A 359 10.18 -13.65 5.55
C GLN A 359 11.47 -12.93 5.17
N LEU A 360 11.39 -11.70 4.65
CA LEU A 360 12.59 -10.90 4.33
C LEU A 360 13.44 -10.69 5.59
N ILE A 361 12.83 -10.31 6.72
CA ILE A 361 13.55 -10.12 7.99
C ILE A 361 14.22 -11.41 8.47
N THR A 362 13.59 -12.59 8.31
CA THR A 362 14.20 -13.87 8.74
C THR A 362 15.36 -14.32 7.84
N THR A 363 15.57 -13.69 6.68
CA THR A 363 16.73 -13.98 5.81
C THR A 363 18.02 -13.29 6.25
N VAL A 364 17.95 -12.30 7.14
CA VAL A 364 19.14 -11.56 7.64
C VAL A 364 19.46 -11.91 9.10
N GLU A 365 20.75 -11.86 9.46
CA GLU A 365 21.23 -12.22 10.80
C GLU A 365 20.63 -11.30 11.88
N GLU A 366 20.57 -10.00 11.63
CA GLU A 366 20.02 -9.01 12.56
C GLU A 366 18.53 -9.26 12.88
N GLY A 367 17.78 -9.75 11.89
CA GLY A 367 16.37 -10.12 12.05
C GLY A 367 16.21 -11.38 12.90
N LEU A 368 17.01 -12.42 12.62
CA LEU A 368 17.02 -13.65 13.42
C LEU A 368 17.48 -13.38 14.87
N GLU A 369 18.47 -12.52 15.09
CA GLU A 369 18.89 -12.10 16.43
C GLU A 369 17.76 -11.38 17.18
N ASN A 370 17.02 -10.49 16.50
CA ASN A 370 15.86 -9.81 17.07
C ASN A 370 14.76 -10.83 17.47
N PHE A 371 14.42 -11.76 16.59
CA PHE A 371 13.42 -12.79 16.89
C PHE A 371 13.87 -13.81 17.92
N ALA A 372 15.14 -14.16 17.99
CA ALA A 372 15.69 -15.05 19.01
C ALA A 372 15.70 -14.42 20.41
N ALA A 373 15.69 -13.09 20.51
CA ALA A 373 15.82 -12.39 21.79
C ALA A 373 14.76 -12.85 22.81
N PRO A 374 15.12 -13.09 24.09
CA PRO A 374 14.19 -13.62 25.10
C PRO A 374 12.95 -12.74 25.38
N ASN A 375 13.03 -11.45 25.05
CA ASN A 375 11.95 -10.48 25.17
C ASN A 375 11.57 -9.88 23.80
N GLY A 376 12.07 -10.46 22.71
CA GLY A 376 11.73 -10.06 21.35
C GLY A 376 10.36 -10.60 20.93
N PRO A 377 9.90 -10.21 19.73
CA PRO A 377 8.59 -10.59 19.23
C PRO A 377 8.54 -12.02 18.67
N GLY A 378 9.66 -12.75 18.58
CA GLY A 378 9.74 -14.04 17.89
C GLY A 378 8.73 -15.10 18.36
N LYS A 379 8.56 -15.27 19.67
CA LYS A 379 7.55 -16.22 20.19
C LYS A 379 6.12 -15.81 19.86
N ALA A 380 5.81 -14.51 19.97
CA ALA A 380 4.48 -13.99 19.66
C ALA A 380 4.18 -14.04 18.16
N LEU A 381 5.20 -13.84 17.31
CA LEU A 381 5.11 -14.02 15.87
C LEU A 381 4.90 -15.50 15.52
N TRP A 382 5.64 -16.42 16.16
CA TRP A 382 5.43 -17.86 15.98
C TRP A 382 3.98 -18.26 16.30
N ASP A 383 3.46 -17.84 17.45
CA ASP A 383 2.09 -18.17 17.87
C ASP A 383 1.09 -17.61 16.85
N PHE A 384 1.28 -16.36 16.43
CA PHE A 384 0.44 -15.73 15.41
C PHE A 384 0.45 -16.49 14.08
N VAL A 385 1.63 -16.80 13.52
CA VAL A 385 1.72 -17.48 12.22
C VAL A 385 1.22 -18.92 12.30
N CYS A 386 1.41 -19.60 13.44
CA CYS A 386 0.80 -20.92 13.68
C CYS A 386 -0.73 -20.85 13.59
N ASP A 387 -1.34 -19.86 14.26
CA ASP A 387 -2.79 -19.68 14.23
C ASP A 387 -3.27 -19.36 12.80
N ILE A 388 -2.58 -18.48 12.07
CA ILE A 388 -2.89 -18.20 10.65
C ILE A 388 -2.89 -19.49 9.82
N VAL A 389 -1.83 -20.29 9.92
CA VAL A 389 -1.69 -21.51 9.13
C VAL A 389 -2.75 -22.55 9.54
N CYS A 390 -2.96 -22.76 10.84
CA CYS A 390 -3.82 -23.84 11.33
C CYS A 390 -5.31 -23.50 11.32
N GLU A 391 -5.67 -22.25 11.59
CA GLU A 391 -7.06 -21.83 11.76
C GLU A 391 -7.63 -21.12 10.51
N ASP A 392 -6.81 -20.34 9.79
CA ASP A 392 -7.32 -19.48 8.71
C ASP A 392 -7.00 -20.03 7.32
N LEU A 393 -5.78 -20.55 7.09
CA LEU A 393 -5.35 -21.02 5.76
C LEU A 393 -5.65 -22.50 5.53
N CYS A 394 -5.19 -23.39 6.43
CA CYS A 394 -5.20 -24.84 6.22
C CYS A 394 -6.17 -25.56 7.17
N GLN A 395 -7.45 -25.20 7.13
CA GLN A 395 -8.48 -25.96 7.86
C GLN A 395 -8.52 -27.41 7.36
N GLN A 396 -8.89 -28.36 8.23
CA GLN A 396 -8.62 -29.80 8.06
C GLN A 396 -9.11 -30.45 6.75
N ASN A 397 -10.06 -29.85 6.02
CA ASN A 397 -10.58 -30.36 4.75
C ASN A 397 -10.28 -29.46 3.54
N ASP A 398 -9.61 -28.32 3.73
CA ASP A 398 -9.46 -27.28 2.71
C ASP A 398 -8.00 -27.11 2.22
N LEU A 399 -7.11 -28.03 2.58
CA LEU A 399 -5.69 -27.94 2.19
C LEU A 399 -5.51 -27.85 0.66
N GLU A 400 -6.30 -28.57 -0.13
CA GLU A 400 -6.21 -28.48 -1.60
C GLU A 400 -6.62 -27.10 -2.13
N VAL A 401 -7.62 -26.47 -1.51
CA VAL A 401 -8.07 -25.11 -1.86
C VAL A 401 -7.00 -24.11 -1.45
N ALA A 402 -6.46 -24.23 -0.24
CA ALA A 402 -5.37 -23.39 0.26
C ALA A 402 -4.13 -23.49 -0.64
N LEU A 403 -3.78 -24.72 -1.06
CA LEU A 403 -2.71 -24.97 -2.02
C LEU A 403 -3.02 -24.46 -3.41
N HIS A 404 -4.27 -24.18 -3.78
CA HIS A 404 -4.56 -23.57 -5.07
C HIS A 404 -4.57 -22.04 -5.00
N GLU A 405 -5.21 -21.48 -3.97
CA GLU A 405 -5.54 -20.06 -3.88
C GLU A 405 -4.54 -19.24 -3.07
N GLN A 406 -3.84 -19.85 -2.10
CA GLN A 406 -3.02 -19.17 -1.09
C GLN A 406 -1.56 -19.64 -1.07
N LYS A 407 -1.04 -20.13 -2.21
CA LYS A 407 0.32 -20.69 -2.33
C LYS A 407 1.41 -19.74 -1.82
N SER A 408 1.36 -18.49 -2.28
CA SER A 408 2.35 -17.46 -1.93
C SER A 408 2.38 -17.19 -0.43
N THR A 409 1.19 -17.01 0.16
CA THR A 409 1.01 -16.82 1.61
C THR A 409 1.52 -18.00 2.42
N LEU A 410 1.25 -19.24 1.96
CA LEU A 410 1.77 -20.45 2.60
C LEU A 410 3.30 -20.54 2.51
N VAL A 411 3.90 -20.24 1.37
CA VAL A 411 5.37 -20.20 1.23
C VAL A 411 5.98 -19.25 2.26
N GLN A 412 5.47 -18.03 2.35
CA GLN A 412 5.95 -17.02 3.29
C GLN A 412 5.75 -17.47 4.75
N ALA A 413 4.55 -17.96 5.10
CA ALA A 413 4.24 -18.42 6.44
C ALA A 413 5.16 -19.58 6.89
N PHE A 414 5.37 -20.57 6.03
CA PHE A 414 6.23 -21.71 6.33
C PHE A 414 7.71 -21.31 6.42
N ALA A 415 8.18 -20.39 5.55
CA ALA A 415 9.53 -19.85 5.63
C ALA A 415 9.77 -19.14 6.97
N VAL A 416 8.80 -18.31 7.41
CA VAL A 416 8.86 -17.63 8.72
C VAL A 416 8.85 -18.64 9.86
N LEU A 417 7.91 -19.59 9.87
CA LEU A 417 7.83 -20.60 10.93
C LEU A 417 9.12 -21.41 11.04
N GLN A 418 9.63 -21.92 9.92
CA GLN A 418 10.86 -22.71 9.92
C GLN A 418 12.05 -21.91 10.48
N ALA A 419 12.21 -20.65 10.04
CA ALA A 419 13.28 -19.79 10.55
C ALA A 419 13.15 -19.52 12.05
N LEU A 420 11.95 -19.23 12.53
CA LEU A 420 11.67 -19.02 13.95
C LEU A 420 11.90 -20.29 14.79
N TYR A 421 11.52 -21.46 14.26
CA TYR A 421 11.76 -22.74 14.93
C TYR A 421 13.26 -22.98 15.15
N ARG A 422 14.12 -22.57 14.22
CA ARG A 422 15.58 -22.72 14.31
C ARG A 422 16.22 -21.79 15.33
N CYS A 423 15.62 -20.64 15.63
CA CYS A 423 16.21 -19.63 16.52
C CYS A 423 15.57 -19.57 17.92
N GLN A 424 14.67 -20.50 18.25
CA GLN A 424 13.87 -20.48 19.48
C GLN A 424 14.63 -20.82 20.78
N ASP A 425 15.89 -21.24 20.71
CA ASP A 425 16.65 -21.74 21.87
C ASP A 425 16.76 -20.72 23.03
N GLN A 426 16.69 -19.44 22.70
CA GLN A 426 16.81 -18.34 23.65
C GLN A 426 15.46 -17.83 24.18
N TRP A 427 14.33 -18.37 23.70
CA TRP A 427 13.01 -17.98 24.17
C TRP A 427 12.77 -18.44 25.61
N ARG A 428 11.99 -17.64 26.37
CA ARG A 428 11.63 -17.99 27.76
C ARG A 428 10.90 -19.32 27.88
N SER A 429 10.12 -19.66 26.86
CA SER A 429 9.43 -20.92 26.70
C SER A 429 9.62 -21.37 25.27
N ARG A 430 10.23 -22.55 25.07
CA ARG A 430 10.31 -23.20 23.77
C ARG A 430 8.91 -23.34 23.18
N ALA A 431 8.78 -23.10 21.88
CA ALA A 431 7.53 -23.31 21.19
C ALA A 431 7.54 -24.72 20.59
N ASP A 432 6.93 -25.66 21.31
CA ASP A 432 6.66 -26.95 20.70
C ASP A 432 5.58 -26.76 19.63
N PRO A 433 5.77 -27.27 18.40
CA PRO A 433 4.77 -27.16 17.34
C PRO A 433 3.49 -27.89 17.75
N SER A 434 2.35 -27.29 17.40
CA SER A 434 1.06 -27.93 17.64
C SER A 434 0.93 -29.20 16.79
N THR A 435 0.15 -30.16 17.29
CA THR A 435 -0.13 -31.40 16.55
C THR A 435 -0.75 -31.11 15.17
N ASP A 436 -1.54 -30.05 15.07
CA ASP A 436 -2.17 -29.63 13.81
C ASP A 436 -1.15 -29.06 12.82
N LEU A 437 -0.17 -28.26 13.26
CA LEU A 437 0.92 -27.79 12.40
C LEU A 437 1.76 -28.96 11.86
N ILE A 438 2.12 -29.91 12.72
CA ILE A 438 2.86 -31.12 12.31
C ILE A 438 2.05 -31.91 11.27
N TRP A 439 0.73 -32.03 11.49
CA TRP A 439 -0.15 -32.69 10.55
C TRP A 439 -0.21 -31.98 9.18
N ILE A 440 -0.28 -30.65 9.15
CA ILE A 440 -0.25 -29.89 7.89
C ILE A 440 1.07 -30.15 7.15
N ILE A 441 2.22 -30.08 7.84
CA ILE A 441 3.54 -30.38 7.26
C ILE A 441 3.58 -31.78 6.64
N LEU A 442 3.08 -32.79 7.37
CA LEU A 442 3.01 -34.17 6.91
C LEU A 442 2.09 -34.32 5.68
N ARG A 443 0.96 -33.61 5.67
CA ARG A 443 0.03 -33.59 4.53
C ARG A 443 0.62 -32.91 3.31
N LEU A 444 1.40 -31.84 3.47
CA LEU A 444 2.15 -31.22 2.36
C LEU A 444 3.13 -32.22 1.73
N CYS A 445 3.85 -32.98 2.55
CA CYS A 445 4.75 -34.04 2.08
C CYS A 445 3.98 -35.14 1.33
N GLN A 446 2.81 -35.55 1.85
CA GLN A 446 1.94 -36.50 1.17
C GLN A 446 1.48 -35.99 -0.19
N HIS A 447 0.95 -34.77 -0.25
CA HIS A 447 0.46 -34.17 -1.48
C HIS A 447 1.56 -34.08 -2.54
N HIS A 448 2.78 -33.69 -2.15
CA HIS A 448 3.94 -33.69 -3.05
C HIS A 448 4.27 -35.08 -3.61
N SER A 449 4.14 -36.13 -2.79
CA SER A 449 4.42 -37.51 -3.23
C SER A 449 3.35 -38.07 -4.20
N GLU A 450 2.10 -37.62 -4.06
CA GLU A 450 0.97 -38.06 -4.87
C GLU A 450 0.86 -37.29 -6.19
N ASN A 451 1.17 -35.99 -6.19
CA ASN A 451 1.02 -35.11 -7.34
C ASN A 451 2.36 -34.79 -8.01
N THR A 452 2.74 -35.64 -8.96
CA THR A 452 3.90 -35.40 -9.85
C THR A 452 3.67 -34.30 -10.90
N GLU A 453 2.43 -33.82 -11.09
CA GLU A 453 2.08 -32.72 -12.00
C GLU A 453 2.42 -31.33 -11.43
N GLY A 454 2.66 -31.20 -10.12
CA GLY A 454 3.04 -29.94 -9.46
C GLY A 454 4.44 -29.43 -9.81
N ALA A 455 5.24 -30.21 -10.54
CA ALA A 455 6.64 -29.89 -10.86
C ALA A 455 6.83 -28.64 -11.75
N SER A 456 5.76 -28.09 -12.35
CA SER A 456 5.83 -26.83 -13.09
C SER A 456 5.52 -25.58 -12.26
N ASP A 457 5.01 -25.75 -11.03
CA ASP A 457 4.64 -24.63 -10.17
C ASP A 457 5.79 -24.32 -9.19
N GLU A 458 6.54 -23.25 -9.48
CA GLU A 458 7.72 -22.86 -8.69
C GLU A 458 7.38 -22.52 -7.23
N GLN A 459 6.21 -21.93 -6.96
CA GLN A 459 5.79 -21.59 -5.60
C GLN A 459 5.41 -22.84 -4.81
N LEU A 460 4.67 -23.75 -5.43
CA LEU A 460 4.30 -25.01 -4.80
C LEU A 460 5.52 -25.89 -4.51
N GLN A 461 6.49 -25.91 -5.44
CA GLN A 461 7.76 -26.59 -5.25
C GLN A 461 8.54 -26.00 -4.07
N ALA A 462 8.63 -24.66 -3.98
CA ALA A 462 9.27 -23.99 -2.85
C ALA A 462 8.59 -24.36 -1.52
N LEU A 463 7.25 -24.38 -1.49
CA LEU A 463 6.49 -24.78 -0.29
C LEU A 463 6.84 -26.21 0.15
N PHE A 464 6.92 -27.17 -0.78
CA PHE A 464 7.25 -28.56 -0.44
C PHE A 464 8.70 -28.73 0.03
N GLU A 465 9.63 -27.96 -0.52
CA GLU A 465 11.02 -27.93 -0.07
C GLU A 465 11.11 -27.40 1.36
N ILE A 466 10.48 -26.26 1.64
CA ILE A 466 10.41 -25.67 2.99
C ILE A 466 9.73 -26.64 3.96
N ALA A 467 8.62 -27.26 3.57
CA ALA A 467 7.91 -28.22 4.42
C ALA A 467 8.75 -29.47 4.73
N SER A 468 9.51 -29.97 3.75
CA SER A 468 10.39 -31.14 3.93
C SER A 468 11.57 -30.83 4.85
N GLU A 469 12.18 -29.65 4.68
CA GLU A 469 13.27 -29.19 5.53
C GLU A 469 12.77 -28.87 6.95
N PHE A 470 11.59 -28.27 7.08
CA PHE A 470 10.97 -28.02 8.38
C PHE A 470 10.64 -29.34 9.09
N LEU A 471 10.06 -30.32 8.39
CA LEU A 471 9.85 -31.67 8.93
C LEU A 471 11.15 -32.28 9.43
N ALA A 472 12.25 -32.11 8.67
CA ALA A 472 13.56 -32.62 9.07
C ALA A 472 14.04 -32.02 10.40
N ASP A 473 13.84 -30.72 10.62
CA ASP A 473 14.17 -30.03 11.88
C ASP A 473 13.28 -30.49 13.04
N LEU A 474 11.99 -30.74 12.77
CA LEU A 474 11.05 -31.25 13.76
C LEU A 474 11.43 -32.66 14.21
N CYS A 475 11.78 -33.55 13.27
CA CYS A 475 12.09 -34.96 13.58
C CYS A 475 13.29 -35.13 14.53
N ILE A 476 14.26 -34.20 14.52
CA ILE A 476 15.43 -34.25 15.43
C ILE A 476 15.00 -34.10 16.90
N HIS A 477 13.92 -33.34 17.15
CA HIS A 477 13.49 -32.97 18.49
C HIS A 477 12.08 -33.45 18.83
N ILE A 478 11.43 -34.25 17.98
CA ILE A 478 10.05 -34.68 18.19
C ILE A 478 9.97 -35.62 19.40
N PRO A 479 9.21 -35.27 20.46
CA PRO A 479 9.04 -36.16 21.59
C PRO A 479 8.14 -37.33 21.23
N LYS A 480 8.36 -38.47 21.87
CA LYS A 480 7.53 -39.67 21.71
C LYS A 480 6.04 -39.39 21.90
N GLU A 481 5.72 -38.54 22.85
CA GLU A 481 4.37 -38.15 23.25
C GLU A 481 3.65 -37.42 22.13
N ALA A 482 4.35 -36.59 21.35
CA ALA A 482 3.80 -35.94 20.16
C ALA A 482 3.53 -36.96 19.05
N VAL A 483 4.46 -37.91 18.82
CA VAL A 483 4.24 -39.01 17.86
C VAL A 483 3.04 -39.86 18.25
N LEU A 484 2.90 -40.19 19.54
CA LEU A 484 1.76 -40.94 20.05
C LEU A 484 0.44 -40.18 19.88
N ASP A 485 0.43 -38.85 20.12
CA ASP A 485 -0.75 -38.01 19.89
C ASP A 485 -1.13 -37.98 18.40
N LEU A 486 -0.16 -37.86 17.50
CA LEU A 486 -0.36 -37.91 16.04
C LEU A 486 -0.98 -39.25 15.60
N VAL A 487 -0.49 -40.37 16.12
CA VAL A 487 -1.05 -41.71 15.84
C VAL A 487 -2.48 -41.83 16.38
N ASN A 488 -2.71 -41.41 17.63
CA ASN A 488 -4.03 -41.50 18.28
C ASN A 488 -5.09 -40.65 17.57
N LYS A 489 -4.71 -39.49 17.02
CA LYS A 489 -5.59 -38.63 16.21
C LYS A 489 -5.76 -39.14 14.77
N GLY A 490 -5.04 -40.18 14.36
CA GLY A 490 -5.06 -40.70 12.99
C GLY A 490 -4.35 -39.79 11.99
N TYR A 491 -3.56 -38.83 12.46
CA TYR A 491 -2.78 -37.91 11.65
C TYR A 491 -1.51 -38.55 11.08
N LEU A 492 -1.05 -39.64 11.70
CA LEU A 492 0.12 -40.40 11.27
C LEU A 492 -0.32 -41.82 10.86
N THR A 493 -0.49 -42.01 9.55
CA THR A 493 -0.87 -43.29 8.93
C THR A 493 0.32 -43.90 8.19
N ALA A 494 0.20 -45.17 7.77
CA ALA A 494 1.23 -45.82 6.96
C ALA A 494 1.57 -45.02 5.69
N GLU A 495 0.56 -44.51 4.98
CA GLU A 495 0.73 -43.70 3.77
C GLU A 495 1.48 -42.40 4.05
N ILE A 496 1.10 -41.68 5.10
CA ILE A 496 1.76 -40.43 5.51
C ILE A 496 3.21 -40.68 5.92
N CYS A 497 3.49 -41.77 6.65
CA CYS A 497 4.85 -42.14 6.99
C CYS A 497 5.69 -42.47 5.76
N VAL A 498 5.12 -43.15 4.75
CA VAL A 498 5.82 -43.42 3.47
C VAL A 498 6.14 -42.11 2.75
N ALA A 499 5.18 -41.18 2.67
CA ALA A 499 5.40 -39.88 2.06
C ALA A 499 6.49 -39.08 2.79
N ALA A 500 6.41 -38.98 4.11
CA ALA A 500 7.42 -38.33 4.95
C ALA A 500 8.82 -38.95 4.75
N ALA A 501 8.92 -40.28 4.70
CA ALA A 501 10.17 -40.98 4.42
C ALA A 501 10.71 -40.63 3.03
N THR A 502 9.84 -40.57 2.01
CA THR A 502 10.20 -40.24 0.63
C THR A 502 10.74 -38.82 0.53
N SER A 503 10.16 -37.85 1.26
CA SER A 503 10.64 -36.48 1.33
C SER A 503 11.97 -36.34 2.09
N LEU A 504 12.14 -37.09 3.18
CA LEU A 504 13.31 -36.94 4.07
C LEU A 504 14.54 -37.72 3.59
N LEU A 505 14.39 -38.95 3.11
CA LEU A 505 15.52 -39.84 2.82
C LEU A 505 16.58 -39.29 1.84
N PRO A 506 16.23 -38.55 0.77
CA PRO A 506 17.21 -38.04 -0.19
C PRO A 506 18.25 -37.10 0.43
N THR A 507 17.83 -36.27 1.39
CA THR A 507 18.63 -35.15 1.89
C THR A 507 18.85 -35.20 3.42
N TYR A 508 17.90 -35.75 4.17
CA TYR A 508 17.80 -35.68 5.64
C TYR A 508 17.77 -37.07 6.30
N LYS A 509 18.69 -37.97 5.92
CA LYS A 509 18.75 -39.36 6.45
C LYS A 509 18.77 -39.43 7.98
N THR A 510 19.49 -38.54 8.65
CA THR A 510 19.56 -38.48 10.12
C THR A 510 18.20 -38.17 10.74
N SER A 511 17.48 -37.18 10.21
CA SER A 511 16.14 -36.81 10.68
C SER A 511 15.15 -37.96 10.50
N PHE A 512 15.22 -38.69 9.37
CA PHE A 512 14.42 -39.90 9.16
C PHE A 512 14.70 -40.98 10.21
N GLN A 513 15.97 -41.20 10.56
CA GLN A 513 16.34 -42.18 11.60
C GLN A 513 15.77 -41.79 12.98
N HIS A 514 15.76 -40.50 13.32
CA HIS A 514 15.11 -40.02 14.54
C HIS A 514 13.60 -40.25 14.53
N LEU A 515 12.92 -39.98 13.42
CA LEU A 515 11.49 -40.26 13.25
C LEU A 515 11.20 -41.77 13.42
N GLN A 516 12.00 -42.63 12.79
CA GLN A 516 11.84 -44.08 12.89
C GLN A 516 12.08 -44.61 14.30
N ALA A 517 13.04 -44.03 15.04
CA ALA A 517 13.27 -44.34 16.45
C ALA A 517 12.06 -43.94 17.31
N ALA A 518 11.55 -42.73 17.14
CA ALA A 518 10.37 -42.24 17.86
C ALA A 518 9.11 -43.08 17.55
N LEU A 519 8.92 -43.46 16.28
CA LEU A 519 7.85 -44.38 15.85
C LEU A 519 7.99 -45.76 16.51
N SER A 520 9.20 -46.32 16.56
CA SER A 520 9.43 -47.64 17.17
C SER A 520 9.04 -47.68 18.65
N GLU A 521 9.10 -46.54 19.33
CA GLU A 521 8.68 -46.40 20.72
C GLU A 521 7.18 -46.11 20.90
N ALA A 522 6.56 -45.41 19.95
CA ALA A 522 5.16 -44.97 20.01
C ALA A 522 4.18 -45.98 19.38
N ASP A 523 4.50 -46.50 18.19
CA ASP A 523 3.72 -47.48 17.44
C ASP A 523 4.66 -48.46 16.68
N PRO A 524 4.95 -49.62 17.28
CA PRO A 524 5.83 -50.62 16.67
C PRO A 524 5.33 -51.18 15.34
N GLU A 525 4.01 -51.25 15.12
CA GLU A 525 3.44 -51.79 13.87
C GLU A 525 3.72 -50.83 12.71
N LEU A 526 3.51 -49.53 12.93
CA LEU A 526 3.80 -48.49 11.95
C LEU A 526 5.31 -48.41 11.66
N ALA A 527 6.14 -48.58 12.69
CA ALA A 527 7.59 -48.64 12.55
C ALA A 527 8.06 -49.87 11.74
N ASP A 528 7.40 -51.02 11.89
CA ASP A 528 7.68 -52.23 11.09
C ASP A 528 7.36 -52.00 9.61
N VAL A 529 6.26 -51.31 9.30
CA VAL A 529 5.91 -50.92 7.92
C VAL A 529 7.02 -50.06 7.31
N MET A 530 7.52 -49.06 8.05
CA MET A 530 8.62 -48.20 7.58
C MET A 530 9.91 -48.97 7.35
N ARG A 531 10.31 -49.84 8.28
CA ARG A 531 11.53 -50.69 8.13
C ARG A 531 11.45 -51.64 6.94
N THR A 532 10.25 -52.08 6.59
CA THR A 532 10.04 -52.99 5.45
C THR A 532 10.15 -52.26 4.11
N GLN A 533 9.61 -51.05 4.02
CA GLN A 533 9.60 -50.26 2.78
C GLN A 533 10.93 -49.53 2.53
N PHE A 534 11.60 -49.09 3.61
CA PHE A 534 12.85 -48.35 3.55
C PHE A 534 13.91 -49.03 4.45
N PRO A 535 14.52 -50.14 3.98
CA PRO A 535 15.62 -50.79 4.69
C PRO A 535 16.89 -49.90 4.70
N ASP A 536 17.69 -50.03 5.76
CA ASP A 536 18.86 -49.18 6.10
C ASP A 536 19.90 -48.89 5.00
#